data_AF-A0A7W1L4R1-F1
#
_entry.id   AF-A0A7W1L4R1-F1
#
_cell.length_a   1.000
_cell.length_b   1.000
_cell.length_c   1.000
_cell.angle_alpha   90.00
_cell.angle_beta   90.00
_cell.angle_gamma   90.00
#
_symmetry.space_group_name_H-M   'P 1'
#
loop_
_entity.id
_entity.type
_entity.pdbx_description
1 polymer ?
#
loop_
_entity_poly.entity_id
_entity_poly.type
_entity_poly.pdbx_seq_one_letter_code
_entity_poly.pdbx_strand_id
1 'polypeptide(L)' 'MARLLEELQRPYGRDHYELVRAGREGVYWQAADGLIVRLADAEAVREAHGIARVLLDLAVRYASGK' A
#
# COMPACT_ATOMS: atom_id res chain seq x y z
N MET A 1 -20.89 -26.08 -15.02
CA MET A 1 -20.02 -25.35 -14.07
C MET A 1 -18.54 -25.66 -14.24
N ALA A 2 -18.14 -26.92 -14.50
CA ALA A 2 -16.73 -27.31 -14.64
C ALA A 2 -15.96 -26.52 -15.71
N ARG A 3 -16.54 -26.35 -16.91
CA ARG A 3 -15.89 -25.69 -18.05
C ARG A 3 -15.54 -24.22 -17.83
N LEU A 4 -16.29 -23.50 -16.99
CA LEU A 4 -16.07 -22.06 -16.73
C LEU A 4 -14.86 -21.81 -15.82
N LEU A 5 -14.53 -22.77 -14.94
CA LEU A 5 -13.36 -22.69 -14.07
C LEU A 5 -12.08 -23.12 -14.79
N GLU A 6 -12.19 -23.96 -15.82
CA GLU A 6 -11.06 -24.39 -16.66
C GLU A 6 -10.53 -23.25 -17.56
N GLU A 7 -11.37 -22.27 -17.89
CA GLU A 7 -11.01 -21.11 -18.72
C GLU A 7 -10.38 -19.97 -17.91
N LEU A 8 -10.51 -19.97 -16.58
CA LEU A 8 -9.93 -18.93 -15.74
C LEU A 8 -8.46 -19.24 -15.49
N GLN A 9 -7.61 -18.29 -15.87
CA GLN A 9 -6.18 -18.35 -15.56
C GLN A 9 -5.98 -18.49 -14.04
N ARG A 10 -5.02 -19.33 -13.66
CA ARG A 10 -4.73 -19.56 -12.23
C ARG A 10 -4.42 -18.22 -11.56
N PRO A 11 -5.03 -17.90 -10.40
CA PRO A 11 -4.73 -16.67 -9.67
C PRO A 11 -3.24 -16.54 -9.38
N TYR A 12 -2.75 -15.31 -9.33
CA TYR A 12 -1.35 -15.08 -9.01
C TYR A 12 -1.04 -15.52 -7.57
N GLY A 13 0.00 -16.35 -7.43
CA GLY A 13 0.62 -16.65 -6.15
C GLY A 13 1.65 -15.58 -5.80
N ARG A 14 2.11 -15.59 -4.54
CA ARG A 14 3.13 -14.66 -4.04
C ARG A 14 4.41 -14.67 -4.89
N ASP A 15 4.85 -15.86 -5.30
CA ASP A 15 6.10 -16.05 -6.02
C ASP A 15 6.03 -15.60 -7.49
N HIS A 16 4.85 -15.18 -7.96
CA HIS A 16 4.71 -14.58 -9.30
C HIS A 16 5.06 -13.09 -9.33
N TYR A 17 5.34 -12.48 -8.17
CA TYR A 17 5.59 -11.06 -8.06
C TYR A 17 7.02 -10.77 -7.57
N GLU A 18 7.68 -9.84 -8.24
CA GLU A 18 8.98 -9.29 -7.83
C GLU A 18 8.81 -7.88 -7.26
N LEU A 19 9.62 -7.54 -6.26
CA LEU A 19 9.59 -6.22 -5.63
C LEU A 19 10.20 -5.19 -6.59
N VAL A 20 9.43 -4.18 -6.99
CA VAL A 20 9.90 -3.10 -7.88
C VAL A 20 10.29 -1.85 -7.11
N ARG A 21 9.50 -1.48 -6.09
CA ARG A 21 9.74 -0.27 -5.29
C ARG A 21 9.17 -0.44 -3.89
N ALA A 22 9.95 -0.05 -2.88
CA ALA A 22 9.45 0.16 -1.53
C ALA A 22 9.76 1.60 -1.10
N GLY A 23 8.74 2.34 -0.65
CA GLY A 23 8.93 3.71 -0.19
C GLY A 23 7.70 4.29 0.51
N ARG A 24 7.77 5.57 0.87
CA ARG A 24 6.72 6.28 1.63
C ARG A 24 5.34 6.29 0.94
N GLU A 25 5.32 6.09 -0.37
CA GLU A 25 4.09 6.08 -1.19
C GLU A 25 3.47 4.69 -1.33
N GLY A 26 4.14 3.64 -0.85
CA GLY A 26 3.67 2.26 -0.86
C GLY A 26 4.76 1.27 -1.28
N VAL A 27 4.40 -0.02 -1.22
CA VAL A 27 5.22 -1.13 -1.69
C VAL A 27 4.62 -1.67 -2.98
N TYR A 28 5.39 -1.63 -4.06
CA TYR A 28 4.97 -1.99 -5.41
C TYR A 28 5.65 -3.29 -5.83
N TRP A 29 4.86 -4.21 -6.35
CA TRP A 29 5.31 -5.49 -6.87
C TRP A 29 4.81 -5.67 -8.30
N GLN A 30 5.57 -6.38 -9.13
CA GLN A 30 5.26 -6.59 -10.54
C GLN A 30 5.35 -8.06 -10.92
N ALA A 31 4.38 -8.54 -11.68
CA ALA A 31 4.40 -9.87 -12.29
C ALA A 31 5.08 -9.83 -13.67
N ALA A 32 5.50 -11.01 -14.15
CA ALA A 32 6.24 -11.15 -15.41
C ALA A 32 5.48 -10.64 -16.66
N ASP A 33 4.15 -10.60 -16.61
CA ASP A 33 3.29 -10.06 -17.68
C ASP A 33 3.09 -8.54 -17.60
N GLY A 34 3.69 -7.89 -16.61
CA GLY A 34 3.64 -6.45 -16.42
C GLY A 34 2.54 -5.97 -15.47
N LEU A 35 1.70 -6.85 -14.90
CA LEU A 35 0.74 -6.45 -13.87
C LEU A 35 1.47 -5.87 -12.63
N ILE A 36 1.10 -4.65 -12.22
CA ILE A 36 1.66 -4.00 -11.03
C ILE A 36 0.60 -3.95 -9.93
N VAL A 37 0.96 -4.46 -8.75
CA VAL A 37 0.15 -4.36 -7.53
C VAL A 37 0.85 -3.46 -6.51
N ARG A 38 0.07 -2.60 -5.85
CA ARG A 38 0.55 -1.76 -4.74
C ARG A 38 -0.07 -2.26 -3.45
N LEU A 39 0.76 -2.65 -2.49
CA LEU A 39 0.35 -2.74 -1.10
C LEU A 39 0.25 -1.30 -0.58
N ALA A 40 -0.98 -0.77 -0.58
CA ALA A 40 -1.29 0.46 0.11
C ALA A 40 -1.36 0.15 1.61
N ASP A 41 -0.65 0.94 2.41
CA ASP A 41 -1.07 1.14 3.80
C ASP A 41 -2.53 1.62 3.73
N ALA A 42 -3.42 1.14 4.61
CA ALA A 42 -4.83 1.53 4.56
C ALA A 42 -4.89 3.07 4.44
N GLU A 43 -5.51 3.61 3.40
CA GLU A 43 -5.43 5.05 3.10
C GLU A 43 -5.87 5.89 4.31
N ALA A 44 -6.82 5.37 5.09
CA ALA A 44 -7.25 5.89 6.38
C ALA A 44 -6.14 5.97 7.43
N VAL A 45 -5.24 4.98 7.50
CA VAL A 45 -4.08 4.97 8.42
C VAL A 45 -3.03 6.00 7.99
N ARG A 46 -2.84 6.19 6.68
CA ARG A 46 -1.91 7.21 6.16
C ARG A 46 -2.42 8.64 6.42
N GLU A 47 -3.71 8.87 6.22
CA GLU A 47 -4.36 10.15 6.56
C GLU A 47 -4.33 10.40 8.08
N ALA A 48 -4.68 9.38 8.88
CA ALA A 48 -4.60 9.45 10.34
C ALA A 48 -3.16 9.72 10.84
N HIS A 49 -2.14 9.11 10.23
CA HIS A 49 -0.73 9.42 10.53
C HIS A 49 -0.36 10.87 10.20
N GLY A 50 -0.85 11.40 9.06
CA GLY A 50 -0.66 12.80 8.68
C GLY A 50 -1.27 13.75 9.70
N ILE A 51 -2.53 13.51 10.08
CA ILE A 51 -3.26 14.29 11.09
C ILE A 51 -2.57 14.21 12.45
N ALA A 52 -2.21 13.00 12.91
CA ALA A 52 -1.53 12.80 14.18
C ALA A 52 -0.19 13.56 14.26
N ARG A 53 0.56 13.59 13.16
CA ARG A 53 1.82 14.35 13.07
C ARG A 53 1.60 15.86 13.12
N VAL A 54 0.58 16.37 12.43
CA VAL A 54 0.21 17.79 12.50
C VAL A 54 -0.23 18.17 13.91
N LEU A 55 -1.06 17.34 14.55
CA LEU A 55 -1.51 17.57 15.92
C LEU A 55 -0.35 17.55 16.93
N LEU A 56 0.61 16.63 16.75
CA LEU A 56 1.81 16.57 17.57
C LEU A 56 2.66 17.84 17.42
N ASP A 57 2.92 18.30 16.19
CA ASP A 57 3.66 19.54 15.94
C ASP A 57 2.97 20.74 16.59
N LEU A 58 1.63 20.79 16.52
CA LEU A 58 0.83 21.85 17.10
C LEU A 58 0.89 21.83 18.64
N ALA A 59 0.80 20.65 19.25
CA ALA A 59 0.95 20.45 20.69
C ALA A 59 2.35 20.87 21.17
N VAL A 60 3.40 20.53 20.42
CA VAL A 60 4.78 20.91 20.74
C VAL A 60 4.95 22.44 20.68
N ARG A 61 4.38 23.11 19.67
CA ARG A 61 4.43 24.58 19.55
C ARG A 61 3.71 25.26 20.71
N TYR A 62 2.50 24.80 21.02
CA TYR A 62 1.71 25.30 22.14
C TYR A 62 2.47 25.16 23.47
N ALA A 63 3.02 23.97 23.74
CA ALA A 63 3.82 23.72 24.93
C ALA A 63 5.11 24.56 24.98
N SER A 64 5.64 24.96 23.83
CA SER A 64 6.82 25.82 23.71
C SER A 64 6.50 27.32 23.82
N GLY A 65 5.22 27.70 23.98
CA GLY A 65 4.79 29.10 24.07
C GLY A 65 4.94 29.91 22.76
N LYS A 66 4.94 29.23 21.60
CA LYS A 66 4.96 29.85 20.26
C LYS A 66 3.63 29.72 19.55
#